data_AF-A0A1G3LE44-F1
#
_entry.id   AF-A0A1G3LE44-F1
#
_cell.length_a   1.000
_cell.length_b   1.000
_cell.length_c   1.000
_cell.angle_alpha   90.00
_cell.angle_beta   90.00
_cell.angle_gamma   90.00
#
_symmetry.space_group_name_H-M   'P 1'
#
loop_
_entity.id
_entity.type
_entity.pdbx_description
1 polymer ?
#
loop_
_entity_poly.entity_id
_entity_poly.type
_entity_poly.pdbx_seq_one_letter_code
_entity_poly.pdbx_strand_id
1 'polypeptide(L)'
;MKILLNLLKYIFFIFVFLICKITSSILDLNNIFLFIFIEGGMLFILAFLFLIFTDSSQNQNIFFASLIVSLIFLFLVSILFVVKYFFQNEILIGLINYISFILFGSLPLIKDKIFYSETKSYIFIVDFCYIFYFLVIKLIFNILLIIVFPRFGIEVENINFILISIFASFIFFIKPIILATLVKGYILYNDKKYPLLENFKVGKSKNCNIVITDTKIPKSCFFTIFITKKWHITPSTIVELNDKKIESKTSIADQDEIRVENHSFVISQKKGFFLKRLFLFFTFNFIVIFSFFGDENQTPVEEQIKNINFYQYSTIDVFLEINDNQIKKEDFFIVENSKKALIKNFDPNFKDIDLVLILDITGSMYDEYQKTVDNFRILLENIKKKRERLRCGIITFADNENDITILKLTEDIGKVSDYIKNIQPESGGDFCENPYDAIFRLNDFKFSNNSQKVVILFTDAPPHIKGDKASKGKDFTSKTTQDVEKYINFSSFLFYVVSYERFEEYQELIDYNTDNFFDIEKYSDYSEILGSIENSLKKVVKLSYYSTTTKDAYENLNFRKKINVFYKENAIKMRKIVDINNLKKLSFFESLFGNF
;
A
#
# COMPACT_ATOMS: atom_id res chain seq x y z
N MET A 1 47.42 3.38 -6.94
CA MET A 1 46.69 4.11 -8.00
C MET A 1 45.44 3.38 -8.55
N LYS A 2 45.53 2.18 -9.16
CA LYS A 2 44.35 1.45 -9.68
C LYS A 2 43.23 1.18 -8.65
N ILE A 3 43.60 0.90 -7.40
CA ILE A 3 42.63 0.71 -6.30
C ILE A 3 41.88 2.01 -5.98
N LEU A 4 42.61 3.13 -5.94
CA LEU A 4 42.06 4.45 -5.66
C LEU A 4 41.12 4.91 -6.78
N LEU A 5 41.50 4.68 -8.05
CA LEU A 5 40.67 5.02 -9.21
C LEU A 5 39.34 4.25 -9.22
N ASN A 6 39.38 2.97 -8.86
CA ASN A 6 38.15 2.18 -8.75
C ASN A 6 37.29 2.65 -7.57
N LEU A 7 37.90 2.97 -6.41
CA LEU A 7 37.19 3.51 -5.25
C LEU A 7 36.47 4.83 -5.60
N LEU A 8 37.14 5.72 -6.35
CA LEU A 8 36.59 7.00 -6.79
C LEU A 8 35.39 6.81 -7.72
N LYS A 9 35.47 5.85 -8.65
CA LYS A 9 34.33 5.47 -9.50
C LYS A 9 33.14 5.03 -8.64
N TYR A 10 33.36 4.20 -7.61
CA TYR A 10 32.28 3.72 -6.73
C TYR A 10 31.64 4.83 -5.90
N ILE A 11 32.43 5.75 -5.34
CA ILE A 11 31.91 6.91 -4.62
C ILE A 11 31.06 7.78 -5.56
N PHE A 12 31.52 7.97 -6.80
CA PHE A 12 30.76 8.71 -7.82
C PHE A 12 29.43 8.02 -8.17
N PHE A 13 29.40 6.69 -8.27
CA PHE A 13 28.16 5.93 -8.50
C PHE A 13 27.13 6.17 -7.39
N ILE A 14 27.57 6.03 -6.14
CA ILE A 14 26.72 6.21 -4.95
C ILE A 14 26.21 7.66 -4.89
N PHE A 15 27.09 8.62 -5.18
CA PHE A 15 26.73 10.04 -5.21
C PHE A 15 25.70 10.36 -6.28
N VAL A 16 25.88 9.84 -7.50
CA VAL A 16 24.91 10.01 -8.59
C VAL A 16 23.59 9.35 -8.25
N PHE A 17 23.60 8.14 -7.68
CA PHE A 17 22.38 7.45 -7.23
C PHE A 17 21.64 8.22 -6.13
N LEU A 18 22.36 8.79 -5.16
CA LEU A 18 21.79 9.63 -4.11
C LEU A 18 21.21 10.93 -4.67
N ILE A 19 21.91 11.61 -5.59
CA ILE A 19 21.38 12.80 -6.27
C ILE A 19 20.10 12.45 -7.01
N CYS A 20 20.12 11.38 -7.81
CA CYS A 20 18.99 10.85 -8.53
C CYS A 20 17.77 10.63 -7.62
N LYS A 21 17.97 9.99 -6.46
CA LYS A 21 16.92 9.75 -5.47
C LYS A 21 16.41 11.04 -4.83
N ILE A 22 17.31 11.92 -4.40
CA ILE A 22 16.97 13.23 -3.81
C ILE A 22 16.17 14.06 -4.82
N THR A 23 16.56 14.04 -6.10
CA THR A 23 15.77 14.67 -7.15
C THR A 23 14.41 14.00 -7.29
N SER A 24 14.29 12.65 -7.29
CA SER A 24 12.98 11.99 -7.39
C SER A 24 12.04 12.27 -6.21
N SER A 25 12.56 12.50 -5.00
CA SER A 25 11.75 12.84 -3.83
C SER A 25 11.41 14.33 -3.73
N ILE A 26 12.27 15.21 -4.24
CA ILE A 26 12.05 16.67 -4.25
C ILE A 26 11.16 17.12 -5.41
N LEU A 27 11.12 16.34 -6.49
CA LEU A 27 10.34 16.69 -7.66
C LEU A 27 8.86 16.41 -7.41
N ASP A 28 8.16 17.48 -6.99
CA ASP A 28 6.71 17.62 -6.88
C ASP A 28 6.10 17.52 -8.30
N LEU A 29 6.04 16.31 -8.86
CA LEU A 29 5.80 16.07 -10.28
C LEU A 29 4.31 16.10 -10.62
N ASN A 30 3.77 17.30 -10.77
CA ASN A 30 2.47 17.51 -11.42
C ASN A 30 2.48 17.16 -12.93
N ASN A 31 3.62 16.72 -13.49
CA ASN A 31 3.76 16.42 -14.91
C ASN A 31 4.29 14.99 -15.13
N ILE A 32 3.39 14.12 -15.57
CA ILE A 32 3.64 12.74 -15.98
C ILE A 32 4.81 12.62 -16.97
N PHE A 33 4.93 13.53 -17.95
CA PHE A 33 6.02 13.45 -18.93
C PHE A 33 7.38 13.68 -18.29
N LEU A 34 7.46 14.63 -17.35
CA LEU A 34 8.69 14.92 -16.63
C LEU A 34 9.04 13.76 -15.69
N PHE A 35 8.03 13.13 -15.06
CA PHE A 35 8.22 11.91 -14.27
C PHE A 35 8.80 10.75 -15.10
N ILE A 36 8.19 10.45 -16.26
CA ILE A 36 8.67 9.40 -17.17
C ILE A 36 10.09 9.69 -17.66
N PHE A 37 10.38 10.95 -18.02
CA PHE A 37 11.70 11.36 -18.49
C PHE A 37 12.78 11.16 -17.40
N ILE A 38 12.44 11.49 -16.16
CA ILE A 38 13.37 11.39 -15.04
C ILE A 38 13.57 9.92 -14.63
N GLU A 39 12.52 9.12 -14.52
CA GLU A 39 12.68 7.67 -14.29
C GLU A 39 13.49 7.00 -15.41
N GLY A 40 13.21 7.32 -16.67
CA GLY A 40 13.97 6.82 -17.82
C GLY A 40 15.44 7.24 -17.76
N GLY A 41 15.71 8.50 -17.40
CA GLY A 41 17.06 9.02 -17.19
C GLY A 41 17.80 8.33 -16.04
N MET A 42 17.13 8.06 -14.92
CA MET A 42 17.72 7.32 -13.79
C MET A 42 18.04 5.88 -14.16
N LEU A 43 17.12 5.20 -14.87
CA LEU A 43 17.33 3.86 -15.40
C LEU A 43 18.53 3.82 -16.35
N PHE A 44 18.69 4.85 -17.18
CA PHE A 44 19.84 4.99 -18.06
C PHE A 44 21.15 5.06 -17.29
N ILE A 45 21.21 5.97 -16.33
CA ILE A 45 22.39 6.20 -15.51
C ILE A 45 22.75 4.93 -14.73
N LEU A 46 21.77 4.25 -14.13
CA LEU A 46 21.96 2.99 -13.42
C LEU A 46 22.48 1.88 -14.32
N ALA A 47 21.87 1.66 -15.48
CA ALA A 47 22.31 0.66 -16.43
C ALA A 47 23.74 0.96 -16.90
N PHE A 48 24.00 2.19 -17.34
CA PHE A 48 25.30 2.67 -17.81
C PHE A 48 26.40 2.47 -16.77
N LEU A 49 26.13 2.86 -15.53
CA LEU A 49 27.09 2.69 -14.45
C LEU A 49 27.30 1.20 -14.11
N PHE A 50 26.23 0.41 -14.00
CA PHE A 50 26.31 -1.03 -13.77
C PHE A 50 27.23 -1.73 -14.79
N LEU A 51 27.22 -1.29 -16.04
CA LEU A 51 28.13 -1.80 -17.09
C LEU A 51 29.57 -1.40 -16.88
N ILE A 52 29.82 -0.13 -16.55
CA ILE A 52 31.18 0.35 -16.26
C ILE A 52 31.78 -0.43 -15.09
N PHE A 53 30.98 -0.83 -14.11
CA PHE A 53 31.47 -1.58 -12.94
C PHE A 53 31.60 -3.08 -13.16
N THR A 54 30.77 -3.67 -14.05
CA THR A 54 30.81 -5.11 -14.33
C THR A 54 31.84 -5.47 -15.40
N ASP A 55 32.28 -4.50 -16.22
CA ASP A 55 33.32 -4.74 -17.20
C ASP A 55 34.71 -4.84 -16.56
N SER A 56 35.31 -6.03 -16.64
CA SER A 56 36.68 -6.28 -16.21
C SER A 56 37.69 -6.29 -17.36
N SER A 57 37.22 -6.10 -18.60
CA SER A 57 38.08 -6.14 -19.78
C SER A 57 38.95 -4.89 -19.86
N GLN A 58 40.22 -5.07 -20.22
CA GLN A 58 41.15 -3.94 -20.46
C GLN A 58 41.12 -3.46 -21.92
N ASN A 59 40.23 -3.99 -22.75
CA ASN A 59 40.20 -3.74 -24.20
C ASN A 59 39.16 -2.68 -24.57
N GLN A 60 39.61 -1.57 -25.14
CA GLN A 60 38.76 -0.43 -25.54
C GLN A 60 37.68 -0.82 -26.57
N ASN A 61 37.93 -1.77 -27.46
CA ASN A 61 36.94 -2.19 -28.46
C ASN A 61 35.77 -2.97 -27.84
N ILE A 62 36.05 -3.75 -26.78
CA ILE A 62 35.03 -4.50 -26.02
C ILE A 62 34.16 -3.53 -25.21
N PHE A 63 34.75 -2.44 -24.73
CA PHE A 63 34.03 -1.39 -24.02
C PHE A 63 32.97 -0.71 -24.89
N PHE A 64 33.32 -0.28 -26.11
CA PHE A 64 32.37 0.38 -27.02
C PHE A 64 31.22 -0.53 -27.43
N ALA A 65 31.50 -1.79 -27.74
CA ALA A 65 30.43 -2.70 -28.10
C ALA A 65 29.53 -3.04 -26.90
N SER A 66 30.10 -3.14 -25.69
CA SER A 66 29.32 -3.27 -24.45
C SER A 66 28.40 -2.07 -24.20
N LEU A 67 28.86 -0.86 -24.55
CA LEU A 67 28.05 0.35 -24.49
C LEU A 67 26.82 0.26 -25.42
N ILE A 68 27.01 -0.20 -26.66
CA ILE A 68 25.94 -0.29 -27.67
C ILE A 68 24.87 -1.32 -27.27
N VAL A 69 25.26 -2.52 -26.85
CA VAL A 69 24.31 -3.57 -26.38
C VAL A 69 23.43 -3.04 -25.26
N SER A 70 24.01 -2.20 -24.43
CA SER A 70 23.34 -1.64 -23.26
C SER A 70 22.40 -0.50 -23.59
N LEU A 71 22.75 0.34 -24.57
CA LEU A 71 21.85 1.33 -25.13
C LEU A 71 20.63 0.67 -25.76
N ILE A 72 20.82 -0.45 -26.49
CA ILE A 72 19.71 -1.24 -27.06
C ILE A 72 18.83 -1.79 -25.95
N PHE A 73 19.44 -2.32 -24.89
CA PHE A 73 18.69 -2.89 -23.79
C PHE A 73 17.88 -1.84 -23.03
N LEU A 74 18.51 -0.69 -22.77
CA LEU A 74 17.84 0.43 -22.17
C LEU A 74 16.65 0.89 -23.01
N PHE A 75 16.83 0.97 -24.33
CA PHE A 75 15.76 1.33 -25.23
C PHE A 75 14.58 0.34 -25.13
N LEU A 76 14.88 -0.97 -25.06
CA LEU A 76 13.86 -2.01 -24.85
C LEU A 76 13.13 -1.85 -23.51
N VAL A 77 13.86 -1.63 -22.40
CA VAL A 77 13.27 -1.39 -21.08
C VAL A 77 12.44 -0.11 -21.08
N SER A 78 12.93 0.95 -21.73
CA SER A 78 12.21 2.22 -21.87
C SER A 78 10.91 2.07 -22.66
N ILE A 79 10.90 1.23 -23.70
CA ILE A 79 9.66 0.87 -24.41
C ILE A 79 8.68 0.16 -23.48
N LEU A 80 9.13 -0.82 -22.70
CA LEU A 80 8.26 -1.50 -21.73
C LEU A 80 7.70 -0.52 -20.70
N PHE A 81 8.47 0.50 -20.31
CA PHE A 81 8.02 1.60 -19.46
C PHE A 81 6.92 2.44 -20.09
N VAL A 82 7.11 2.86 -21.34
CA VAL A 82 6.10 3.62 -22.08
C VAL A 82 4.84 2.77 -22.27
N VAL A 83 4.99 1.48 -22.57
CA VAL A 83 3.89 0.53 -22.73
C VAL A 83 3.11 0.33 -21.43
N LYS A 84 3.79 0.24 -20.27
CA LYS A 84 3.16 0.18 -18.93
C LYS A 84 2.17 1.32 -18.69
N TYR A 85 2.49 2.52 -19.18
CA TYR A 85 1.66 3.71 -18.98
C TYR A 85 0.30 3.64 -19.69
N PHE A 86 0.17 2.84 -20.74
CA PHE A 86 -1.09 2.68 -21.46
C PHE A 86 -2.06 1.70 -20.79
N PHE A 87 -1.63 1.02 -19.70
CA PHE A 87 -2.45 0.04 -19.02
C PHE A 87 -2.94 0.55 -17.67
N GLN A 88 -4.25 0.44 -17.43
CA GLN A 88 -4.88 0.72 -16.14
C GLN A 88 -5.00 -0.53 -15.26
N ASN A 89 -4.78 -1.72 -15.83
CA ASN A 89 -4.92 -3.00 -15.13
C ASN A 89 -3.68 -3.29 -14.28
N GLU A 90 -3.85 -3.39 -12.96
CA GLU A 90 -2.78 -3.63 -12.00
C GLU A 90 -2.03 -4.95 -12.25
N ILE A 91 -2.72 -6.01 -12.69
CA ILE A 91 -2.09 -7.31 -13.02
C ILE A 91 -1.13 -7.17 -14.19
N LEU A 92 -1.56 -6.45 -15.23
CA LEU A 92 -0.78 -6.30 -16.44
C LEU A 92 0.41 -5.37 -16.22
N ILE A 93 0.22 -4.33 -15.42
CA ILE A 93 1.32 -3.51 -14.89
C ILE A 93 2.32 -4.40 -14.15
N GLY A 94 1.85 -5.25 -13.23
CA GLY A 94 2.67 -6.21 -12.49
C GLY A 94 3.48 -7.13 -13.41
N LEU A 95 2.85 -7.70 -14.44
CA LEU A 95 3.51 -8.54 -15.44
C LEU A 95 4.61 -7.79 -16.20
N ILE A 96 4.34 -6.57 -16.66
CA ILE A 96 5.33 -5.73 -17.36
C ILE A 96 6.52 -5.42 -16.44
N ASN A 97 6.27 -5.17 -15.15
CA ASN A 97 7.34 -4.96 -14.17
C ASN A 97 8.18 -6.23 -13.97
N TYR A 98 7.56 -7.41 -13.92
CA TYR A 98 8.28 -8.70 -13.86
C TYR A 98 9.13 -8.95 -15.11
N ILE A 99 8.60 -8.70 -16.31
CA ILE A 99 9.34 -8.84 -17.57
C ILE A 99 10.53 -7.88 -17.61
N SER A 100 10.30 -6.61 -17.26
CA SER A 100 11.34 -5.57 -17.21
C SER A 100 12.43 -5.95 -16.20
N PHE A 101 12.06 -6.55 -15.08
CA PHE A 101 13.01 -7.03 -14.07
C PHE A 101 13.83 -8.24 -14.53
N ILE A 102 13.20 -9.25 -15.14
CA ILE A 102 13.91 -10.41 -15.73
C ILE A 102 14.91 -9.93 -16.77
N LEU A 103 14.47 -9.02 -17.63
CA LEU A 103 15.30 -8.36 -18.61
C LEU A 103 16.52 -7.72 -17.92
N PHE A 104 16.32 -6.83 -16.96
CA PHE A 104 17.43 -6.15 -16.28
C PHE A 104 18.41 -7.15 -15.61
N GLY A 105 17.90 -8.20 -14.97
CA GLY A 105 18.71 -9.26 -14.38
C GLY A 105 19.49 -10.11 -15.40
N SER A 106 18.99 -10.22 -16.63
CA SER A 106 19.62 -10.97 -17.73
C SER A 106 20.73 -10.20 -18.46
N LEU A 107 20.84 -8.88 -18.24
CA LEU A 107 21.81 -8.01 -18.92
C LEU A 107 23.27 -8.51 -18.86
N PRO A 108 23.81 -8.92 -17.69
CA PRO A 108 25.17 -9.43 -17.62
C PRO A 108 25.37 -10.68 -18.47
N LEU A 109 24.33 -11.52 -18.59
CA LEU A 109 24.38 -12.80 -19.28
C LEU A 109 24.43 -12.61 -20.79
N ILE A 110 23.56 -11.73 -21.29
CA ILE A 110 23.50 -11.36 -22.70
C ILE A 110 24.83 -10.72 -23.10
N LYS A 111 25.38 -9.83 -22.27
CA LYS A 111 26.69 -9.23 -22.47
C LYS A 111 27.78 -10.30 -22.55
N ASP A 112 27.87 -11.18 -21.55
CA ASP A 112 28.96 -12.16 -21.48
C ASP A 112 28.91 -13.13 -22.68
N LYS A 113 27.70 -13.51 -23.11
CA LYS A 113 27.49 -14.36 -24.30
C LYS A 113 27.88 -13.69 -25.61
N ILE A 114 27.51 -12.42 -25.80
CA ILE A 114 27.82 -11.67 -27.04
C ILE A 114 29.33 -11.43 -27.17
N PHE A 115 30.02 -11.08 -26.09
CA PHE A 115 31.41 -10.62 -26.17
C PHE A 115 32.48 -11.69 -25.96
N TYR A 116 32.18 -12.73 -25.18
CA TYR A 116 33.21 -13.72 -24.84
C TYR A 116 33.10 -15.03 -25.62
N SER A 117 32.05 -15.19 -26.47
CA SER A 117 31.78 -16.27 -27.46
C SER A 117 32.02 -17.74 -27.08
N GLU A 118 32.54 -18.03 -25.89
CA GLU A 118 32.94 -19.35 -25.40
C GLU A 118 32.43 -19.56 -23.96
N THR A 119 31.21 -19.12 -23.66
CA THR A 119 30.59 -19.47 -22.38
C THR A 119 30.27 -20.97 -22.39
N LYS A 120 31.15 -21.77 -21.78
CA LYS A 120 30.92 -23.18 -21.47
C LYS A 120 29.55 -23.33 -20.78
N SER A 121 28.83 -24.41 -21.10
CA SER A 121 27.44 -24.67 -20.66
C SER A 121 27.20 -24.53 -19.16
N TYR A 122 28.21 -24.72 -18.30
CA TYR A 122 28.06 -24.52 -16.85
C TYR A 122 27.86 -23.05 -16.45
N ILE A 123 28.40 -22.08 -17.21
CA ILE A 123 28.20 -20.64 -16.96
C ILE A 123 26.72 -20.30 -17.19
N PHE A 124 26.14 -20.82 -18.28
CA PHE A 124 24.72 -20.67 -18.59
C PHE A 124 23.80 -21.24 -17.50
N ILE A 125 24.14 -22.39 -16.90
CA ILE A 125 23.38 -22.98 -15.80
C ILE A 125 23.45 -22.11 -14.55
N VAL A 126 24.64 -21.62 -14.19
CA VAL A 126 24.83 -20.72 -13.05
C VAL A 126 24.02 -19.44 -13.23
N ASP A 127 24.05 -18.90 -14.44
CA ASP A 127 23.33 -17.69 -14.83
C ASP A 127 21.81 -17.86 -14.84
N PHE A 128 21.31 -19.01 -15.33
CA PHE A 128 19.90 -19.37 -15.24
C PHE A 128 19.46 -19.59 -13.79
N CYS A 129 20.29 -20.25 -12.97
CA CYS A 129 20.03 -20.41 -11.54
C CYS A 129 19.94 -19.05 -10.83
N TYR A 130 20.70 -18.02 -11.26
CA TYR A 130 20.53 -16.66 -10.75
C TYR A 130 19.18 -16.08 -11.10
N ILE A 131 18.79 -16.08 -12.38
CA ILE A 131 17.47 -15.56 -12.81
C ILE A 131 16.34 -16.28 -12.06
N PHE A 132 16.41 -17.60 -11.96
CA PHE A 132 15.42 -18.41 -11.27
C PHE A 132 15.38 -18.08 -9.76
N TYR A 133 16.54 -18.00 -9.11
CA TYR A 133 16.65 -17.59 -7.72
C TYR A 133 16.04 -16.21 -7.47
N PHE A 134 16.26 -15.24 -8.38
CA PHE A 134 15.66 -13.92 -8.29
C PHE A 134 14.14 -13.94 -8.40
N LEU A 135 13.59 -14.74 -9.31
CA LEU A 135 12.14 -14.91 -9.44
C LEU A 135 11.54 -15.51 -8.17
N VAL A 136 12.21 -16.51 -7.59
CA VAL A 136 11.77 -17.16 -6.36
C VAL A 136 11.84 -16.21 -5.17
N ILE A 137 12.92 -15.43 -5.00
CA ILE A 137 12.98 -14.39 -3.95
C ILE A 137 11.83 -13.41 -4.11
N LYS A 138 11.63 -12.87 -5.32
CA LYS A 138 10.60 -11.86 -5.56
C LYS A 138 9.21 -12.41 -5.24
N LEU A 139 8.94 -13.66 -5.62
CA LEU A 139 7.69 -14.34 -5.28
C LEU A 139 7.52 -14.54 -3.77
N ILE A 140 8.52 -15.09 -3.08
CA ILE A 140 8.48 -15.28 -1.61
C ILE A 140 8.26 -13.94 -0.92
N PHE A 141 8.89 -12.88 -1.44
CA PHE A 141 8.77 -11.55 -0.87
C PHE A 141 7.36 -10.96 -1.05
N ASN A 142 6.78 -11.03 -2.24
CA ASN A 142 5.39 -10.61 -2.45
C ASN A 142 4.44 -11.36 -1.51
N ILE A 143 4.68 -12.65 -1.26
CA ILE A 143 3.92 -13.44 -0.29
C ILE A 143 4.11 -12.90 1.14
N LEU A 144 5.34 -12.63 1.58
CA LEU A 144 5.61 -12.06 2.91
C LEU A 144 4.96 -10.68 3.08
N LEU A 145 4.97 -9.86 2.03
CA LEU A 145 4.44 -8.51 2.10
C LEU A 145 2.92 -8.43 2.07
N ILE A 146 2.26 -9.39 1.42
CA ILE A 146 0.79 -9.50 1.44
C ILE A 146 0.30 -10.15 2.75
N ILE A 147 1.00 -11.16 3.26
CA ILE A 147 0.48 -12.02 4.33
C ILE A 147 1.03 -11.65 5.70
N VAL A 148 2.33 -11.37 5.79
CA VAL A 148 3.06 -11.30 7.06
C VAL A 148 3.14 -9.85 7.55
N PHE A 149 3.64 -8.92 6.74
CA PHE A 149 3.93 -7.56 7.21
C PHE A 149 2.73 -6.70 7.62
N PRO A 150 1.54 -6.78 6.97
CA PRO A 150 0.36 -6.06 7.42
C PRO A 150 -0.07 -6.45 8.84
N ARG A 151 0.25 -7.67 9.28
CA ARG A 151 -0.03 -8.14 10.65
C ARG A 151 0.88 -7.52 11.72
N PHE A 152 2.00 -6.92 11.31
CA PHE A 152 2.98 -6.31 12.22
C PHE A 152 3.00 -4.79 12.17
N GLY A 153 2.13 -4.16 11.38
CA GLY A 153 2.05 -2.70 11.27
C GLY A 153 3.31 -2.04 10.69
N ILE A 154 4.15 -2.80 9.97
CA ILE A 154 5.37 -2.27 9.37
C ILE A 154 5.01 -1.62 8.02
N GLU A 155 5.35 -0.34 7.87
CA GLU A 155 5.13 0.39 6.62
C GLU A 155 5.94 -0.22 5.46
N VAL A 156 5.26 -0.37 4.33
CA VAL A 156 5.75 -1.08 3.13
C VAL A 156 6.99 -0.41 2.53
N GLU A 157 7.08 0.92 2.58
CA GLU A 157 8.18 1.68 1.99
C GLU A 157 9.52 1.38 2.69
N ASN A 158 9.50 1.17 4.00
CA ASN A 158 10.68 0.85 4.82
C ASN A 158 11.24 -0.55 4.54
N ILE A 159 10.35 -1.50 4.21
CA ILE A 159 10.73 -2.89 3.91
C ILE A 159 11.45 -2.96 2.57
N ASN A 160 11.00 -2.19 1.58
CA ASN A 160 11.57 -2.16 0.23
C ASN A 160 13.06 -1.83 0.20
N PHE A 161 13.50 -0.92 1.06
CA PHE A 161 14.90 -0.55 1.18
C PHE A 161 15.76 -1.65 1.80
N ILE A 162 15.26 -2.30 2.85
CA ILE A 162 15.94 -3.45 3.48
C ILE A 162 16.18 -4.54 2.43
N LEU A 163 15.23 -4.75 1.52
CA LEU A 163 15.35 -5.76 0.47
C LEU A 163 16.32 -5.39 -0.62
N ILE A 164 16.34 -4.14 -1.10
CA ILE A 164 17.33 -3.68 -2.08
C ILE A 164 18.72 -3.93 -1.50
N SER A 165 18.91 -3.67 -0.21
CA SER A 165 20.16 -3.95 0.50
C SER A 165 20.46 -5.43 0.63
N ILE A 166 19.49 -6.28 0.99
CA ILE A 166 19.67 -7.74 1.05
C ILE A 166 19.99 -8.30 -0.35
N PHE A 167 19.27 -7.85 -1.37
CA PHE A 167 19.42 -8.22 -2.78
C PHE A 167 20.80 -7.84 -3.32
N ALA A 168 21.19 -6.57 -3.18
CA ALA A 168 22.51 -6.09 -3.58
C ALA A 168 23.59 -6.88 -2.83
N SER A 169 23.43 -7.05 -1.51
CA SER A 169 24.35 -7.83 -0.68
C SER A 169 24.46 -9.27 -1.18
N PHE A 170 23.35 -9.93 -1.53
CA PHE A 170 23.32 -11.31 -2.00
C PHE A 170 24.02 -11.48 -3.36
N ILE A 171 23.77 -10.60 -4.33
CA ILE A 171 24.46 -10.61 -5.64
C ILE A 171 25.96 -10.47 -5.44
N PHE A 172 26.36 -9.52 -4.60
CA PHE A 172 27.77 -9.22 -4.33
C PHE A 172 28.44 -10.25 -3.43
N PHE A 173 27.70 -11.05 -2.65
CA PHE A 173 28.25 -12.11 -1.82
C PHE A 173 28.29 -13.46 -2.52
N ILE A 174 27.22 -13.87 -3.20
CA ILE A 174 27.09 -15.26 -3.64
C ILE A 174 27.77 -15.55 -4.96
N LYS A 175 27.74 -14.64 -5.93
CA LYS A 175 28.58 -14.82 -7.13
C LYS A 175 30.06 -14.93 -6.74
N PRO A 176 30.58 -14.11 -5.81
CA PRO A 176 31.94 -14.28 -5.37
C PRO A 176 32.20 -15.38 -4.34
N ILE A 177 31.23 -15.80 -3.53
CA ILE A 177 31.37 -17.02 -2.70
C ILE A 177 31.43 -18.23 -3.61
N ILE A 178 30.51 -18.37 -4.56
CA ILE A 178 30.51 -19.43 -5.57
C ILE A 178 31.79 -19.37 -6.39
N LEU A 179 32.22 -18.19 -6.85
CA LEU A 179 33.50 -18.05 -7.55
C LEU A 179 34.72 -18.17 -6.63
N ALA A 180 34.66 -17.98 -5.32
CA ALA A 180 35.81 -18.13 -4.41
C ALA A 180 35.93 -19.56 -3.86
N THR A 181 34.81 -20.25 -3.70
CA THR A 181 34.78 -21.70 -3.46
C THR A 181 35.23 -22.40 -4.73
N LEU A 182 34.72 -21.99 -5.89
CA LEU A 182 35.08 -22.62 -7.15
C LEU A 182 36.42 -22.13 -7.72
N VAL A 183 36.79 -20.85 -7.71
CA VAL A 183 38.04 -20.36 -8.36
C VAL A 183 39.15 -20.13 -7.34
N LYS A 184 40.25 -20.91 -7.40
CA LYS A 184 41.40 -20.78 -6.48
C LYS A 184 42.62 -20.05 -7.04
N GLY A 185 42.64 -19.72 -8.34
CA GLY A 185 43.74 -19.00 -8.97
C GLY A 185 43.48 -18.67 -10.43
N TYR A 186 44.50 -18.18 -11.13
CA TYR A 186 44.48 -18.02 -12.59
C TYR A 186 45.84 -18.39 -13.17
N ILE A 187 45.85 -18.85 -14.42
CA ILE A 187 47.03 -19.09 -15.25
C ILE A 187 47.12 -17.96 -16.27
N LEU A 188 48.32 -17.42 -16.48
CA LEU A 188 48.61 -16.47 -17.56
C LEU A 188 49.15 -17.25 -18.76
N TYR A 189 48.52 -17.12 -19.93
CA TYR A 189 48.97 -17.73 -21.19
C TYR A 189 48.76 -16.73 -22.33
N ASN A 190 49.81 -16.40 -23.09
CA ASN A 190 49.80 -15.35 -24.13
C ASN A 190 49.16 -14.03 -23.65
N ASP A 191 49.61 -13.52 -22.50
CA ASP A 191 49.11 -12.30 -21.85
C ASP A 191 47.62 -12.31 -21.45
N LYS A 192 46.92 -13.45 -21.59
CA LYS A 192 45.53 -13.63 -21.18
C LYS A 192 45.43 -14.42 -19.88
N LYS A 193 44.50 -14.02 -19.01
CA LYS A 193 44.26 -14.65 -17.70
C LYS A 193 43.15 -15.69 -17.79
N TYR A 194 43.43 -16.92 -17.40
CA TYR A 194 42.50 -18.05 -17.39
C TYR A 194 42.22 -18.52 -15.95
N PRO A 195 40.97 -18.59 -15.48
CA PRO A 195 40.64 -18.99 -14.11
C PRO A 195 40.83 -20.50 -13.84
N LEU A 196 41.31 -20.87 -12.65
CA LEU A 196 41.47 -22.25 -12.16
C LEU A 196 40.30 -22.63 -11.22
N LEU A 197 39.47 -23.60 -11.60
CA LEU A 197 38.26 -24.02 -10.87
C LEU A 197 38.44 -25.31 -10.00
N GLU A 198 37.72 -25.43 -8.87
CA GLU A 198 37.84 -26.45 -7.82
C GLU A 198 37.13 -27.78 -8.17
N ASN A 199 36.24 -27.79 -9.17
CA ASN A 199 35.53 -29.01 -9.62
C ASN A 199 36.44 -30.07 -10.27
N PHE A 200 37.75 -29.86 -10.30
CA PHE A 200 38.75 -30.92 -10.44
C PHE A 200 38.98 -31.68 -9.10
N LYS A 201 37.91 -32.02 -8.38
CA LYS A 201 37.94 -33.05 -7.34
C LYS A 201 37.72 -34.40 -8.00
N VAL A 202 38.78 -34.97 -8.58
CA VAL A 202 38.83 -36.42 -8.76
C VAL A 202 39.05 -37.01 -7.37
N GLY A 203 38.24 -38.02 -7.01
CA GLY A 203 38.26 -38.66 -5.70
C GLY A 203 39.65 -39.08 -5.23
N LYS A 204 39.74 -39.38 -3.93
CA LYS A 204 40.93 -39.60 -3.06
C LYS A 204 42.16 -40.39 -3.58
N SER A 205 42.26 -40.79 -4.85
CA SER A 205 43.39 -41.56 -5.35
C SER A 205 43.64 -41.54 -6.87
N LYS A 206 43.26 -40.52 -7.66
CA LYS A 206 43.69 -40.48 -9.08
C LYS A 206 44.08 -39.08 -9.59
N ASN A 207 45.26 -39.04 -10.20
CA ASN A 207 45.97 -37.88 -10.76
C ASN A 207 45.07 -37.01 -11.66
N CYS A 208 45.29 -35.69 -11.62
CA CYS A 208 44.65 -34.73 -12.52
C CYS A 208 45.64 -34.30 -13.60
N ASN A 209 45.33 -34.61 -14.87
CA ASN A 209 46.11 -34.16 -16.02
C ASN A 209 45.47 -32.90 -16.62
N ILE A 210 46.22 -31.80 -16.66
CA ILE A 210 45.85 -30.64 -17.48
C ILE A 210 46.33 -30.94 -18.91
N VAL A 211 45.41 -31.10 -19.85
CA VAL A 211 45.73 -31.31 -21.27
C VAL A 211 45.65 -29.97 -21.99
N ILE A 212 46.77 -29.49 -22.50
CA ILE A 212 46.81 -28.36 -23.44
C ILE A 212 46.63 -28.96 -24.83
N THR A 213 45.46 -28.77 -25.42
CA THR A 213 45.10 -29.33 -26.74
C THR A 213 45.59 -28.42 -27.87
N ASP A 214 46.88 -28.10 -27.91
CA ASP A 214 47.48 -27.53 -29.12
C ASP A 214 48.17 -28.67 -29.89
N THR A 215 47.65 -28.97 -31.08
CA THR A 215 48.06 -30.10 -31.92
C THR A 215 49.48 -29.99 -32.50
N LYS A 216 50.22 -28.91 -32.19
CA LYS A 216 51.62 -28.71 -32.60
C LYS A 216 52.66 -29.07 -31.53
N ILE A 217 52.23 -29.59 -30.37
CA ILE A 217 53.15 -29.98 -29.30
C ILE A 217 53.57 -31.46 -29.50
N PRO A 218 54.88 -31.77 -29.66
CA PRO A 218 55.34 -33.14 -29.56
C PRO A 218 55.17 -33.62 -28.12
N LYS A 219 54.69 -34.86 -27.97
CA LYS A 219 54.25 -35.52 -26.74
C LYS A 219 54.98 -35.09 -25.44
N SER A 220 54.19 -34.45 -24.57
CA SER A 220 54.13 -34.48 -23.09
C SER A 220 55.08 -33.62 -22.21
N CYS A 221 54.47 -32.62 -21.56
CA CYS A 221 54.74 -32.26 -20.16
C CYS A 221 53.42 -32.29 -19.38
N PHE A 222 53.30 -33.19 -18.40
CA PHE A 222 52.13 -33.27 -17.51
C PHE A 222 52.56 -32.85 -16.10
N PHE A 223 51.96 -31.78 -15.57
CA PHE A 223 52.13 -31.36 -14.18
C PHE A 223 50.89 -31.72 -13.38
N THR A 224 51.06 -32.50 -12.31
CA THR A 224 49.96 -32.79 -11.37
C THR A 224 50.08 -31.84 -10.17
N ILE A 225 49.04 -31.03 -9.92
CA ILE A 225 48.98 -30.07 -8.79
C ILE A 225 48.20 -30.69 -7.63
N PHE A 226 48.85 -30.90 -6.47
CA PHE A 226 48.17 -31.35 -5.25
C PHE A 226 47.93 -30.18 -4.29
N ILE A 227 46.71 -30.05 -3.74
CA ILE A 227 46.32 -28.91 -2.92
C ILE A 227 45.79 -29.34 -1.55
N THR A 228 46.53 -28.98 -0.51
CA THR A 228 45.97 -28.46 0.76
C THR A 228 46.95 -27.43 1.36
N LYS A 229 46.59 -26.14 1.20
CA LYS A 229 47.22 -24.92 1.75
C LYS A 229 48.64 -24.53 1.29
N LYS A 230 49.48 -25.41 0.73
CA LYS A 230 50.69 -25.03 -0.04
C LYS A 230 50.63 -25.61 -1.45
N TRP A 231 50.97 -24.81 -2.45
CA TRP A 231 50.97 -25.22 -3.86
C TRP A 231 52.26 -26.01 -4.11
N HIS A 232 52.15 -27.19 -4.68
CA HIS A 232 53.31 -27.98 -5.09
C HIS A 232 53.16 -28.38 -6.55
N ILE A 233 54.26 -28.29 -7.30
CA ILE A 233 54.37 -28.83 -8.65
C ILE A 233 55.28 -30.04 -8.62
N THR A 234 54.89 -31.11 -9.31
CA THR A 234 55.74 -32.27 -9.56
C THR A 234 55.94 -32.40 -11.06
N PRO A 235 57.10 -31.94 -11.58
CA PRO A 235 57.38 -31.96 -13.00
C PRO A 235 57.64 -33.36 -13.57
N SER A 236 57.05 -33.68 -14.72
CA SER A 236 57.38 -34.89 -15.49
C SER A 236 58.54 -34.68 -16.48
N THR A 237 59.04 -33.44 -16.58
CA THR A 237 59.99 -32.90 -17.55
C THR A 237 60.64 -31.66 -16.92
N ILE A 238 61.82 -31.23 -17.37
CA ILE A 238 62.55 -30.08 -16.79
C ILE A 238 61.69 -28.81 -16.91
N VAL A 239 61.39 -28.17 -15.77
CA VAL A 239 60.67 -26.90 -15.68
C VAL A 239 61.55 -25.83 -15.07
N GLU A 240 61.47 -24.60 -15.55
CA GLU A 240 62.11 -23.46 -14.90
C GLU A 240 61.11 -22.73 -13.99
N LEU A 241 61.39 -22.65 -12.70
CA LEU A 241 60.64 -21.82 -11.75
C LEU A 241 61.52 -20.65 -11.33
N ASN A 242 61.13 -19.42 -11.68
CA ASN A 242 61.95 -18.22 -11.47
C ASN A 242 63.40 -18.44 -11.96
N ASP A 243 63.54 -18.90 -13.20
CA ASP A 243 64.81 -19.23 -13.87
C ASP A 243 65.64 -20.37 -13.23
N LYS A 244 65.08 -21.13 -12.29
CA LYS A 244 65.73 -22.32 -11.73
C LYS A 244 65.11 -23.60 -12.27
N LYS A 245 65.94 -24.49 -12.82
CA LYS A 245 65.49 -25.82 -13.27
C LYS A 245 65.04 -26.67 -12.08
N ILE A 246 63.84 -27.22 -12.20
CA ILE A 246 63.19 -28.07 -11.22
C ILE A 246 62.86 -29.41 -11.87
N GLU A 247 63.41 -30.46 -11.29
CA GLU A 247 63.20 -31.85 -11.72
C GLU A 247 62.44 -32.68 -10.67
N SER A 248 62.17 -32.10 -9.50
CA SER A 248 61.50 -32.76 -8.38
C SER A 248 60.44 -31.88 -7.73
N LYS A 249 59.59 -32.49 -6.89
CA LYS A 249 58.46 -31.82 -6.25
C LYS A 249 58.88 -30.55 -5.49
N THR A 250 58.40 -29.39 -5.91
CA THR A 250 58.79 -28.10 -5.31
C THR A 250 57.57 -27.25 -4.95
N SER A 251 57.67 -26.48 -3.86
CA SER A 251 56.61 -25.57 -3.42
C SER A 251 56.62 -24.27 -4.23
N ILE A 252 55.45 -23.82 -4.65
CA ILE A 252 55.27 -22.59 -5.41
C ILE A 252 54.68 -21.50 -4.50
N ALA A 253 55.26 -20.31 -4.55
CA ALA A 253 54.81 -19.10 -3.91
C ALA A 253 53.89 -18.25 -4.83
N ASP A 254 53.29 -17.23 -4.25
CA ASP A 254 52.55 -16.21 -4.98
C ASP A 254 53.53 -15.39 -5.85
N GLN A 255 53.20 -15.22 -7.13
CA GLN A 255 53.96 -14.56 -8.19
C GLN A 255 55.12 -15.35 -8.83
N ASP A 256 55.30 -16.63 -8.51
CA ASP A 256 56.31 -17.43 -9.20
C ASP A 256 55.97 -17.59 -10.68
N GLU A 257 56.99 -17.41 -11.53
CA GLU A 257 56.95 -17.65 -12.96
C GLU A 257 57.42 -19.08 -13.25
N ILE A 258 56.56 -19.86 -13.87
CA ILE A 258 56.83 -21.22 -14.35
C ILE A 258 57.03 -21.15 -15.85
N ARG A 259 58.23 -21.47 -16.33
CA ARG A 259 58.57 -21.62 -17.74
C ARG A 259 58.69 -23.09 -18.11
N VAL A 260 57.97 -23.47 -19.15
CA VAL A 260 58.01 -24.81 -19.74
C VAL A 260 58.26 -24.61 -21.23
N GLU A 261 59.46 -24.96 -21.67
CA GLU A 261 59.93 -24.70 -23.03
C GLU A 261 59.72 -23.22 -23.43
N ASN A 262 58.92 -22.92 -24.46
CA ASN A 262 58.67 -21.57 -24.98
C ASN A 262 57.49 -20.85 -24.30
N HIS A 263 56.93 -21.39 -23.22
CA HIS A 263 55.75 -20.84 -22.56
C HIS A 263 56.03 -20.46 -21.11
N SER A 264 55.54 -19.30 -20.68
CA SER A 264 55.62 -18.85 -19.29
C SER A 264 54.23 -18.69 -18.66
N PHE A 265 54.14 -19.01 -17.37
CA PHE A 265 52.93 -18.94 -16.57
C PHE A 265 53.25 -18.29 -15.23
N VAL A 266 52.53 -17.25 -14.82
CA VAL A 266 52.70 -16.65 -13.48
C VAL A 266 51.52 -17.01 -12.60
N ILE A 267 51.80 -17.57 -11.42
CA ILE A 267 50.77 -17.92 -10.43
C ILE A 267 50.54 -16.72 -9.51
N SER A 268 49.29 -16.32 -9.28
CA SER A 268 49.02 -15.22 -8.33
C SER A 268 47.81 -15.45 -7.43
N GLN A 269 47.98 -15.19 -6.13
CA GLN A 269 46.95 -15.29 -5.09
C GLN A 269 46.23 -13.94 -4.91
N LYS A 270 44.89 -13.95 -4.99
CA LYS A 270 44.09 -12.75 -4.72
C LYS A 270 43.90 -12.53 -3.21
N LYS A 271 44.84 -11.84 -2.55
CA LYS A 271 44.62 -11.25 -1.22
C LYS A 271 44.13 -9.80 -1.37
N GLY A 272 42.87 -9.52 -1.03
CA GLY A 272 42.36 -8.14 -0.98
C GLY A 272 40.99 -7.87 -1.60
N PHE A 273 40.32 -8.88 -2.16
CA PHE A 273 38.93 -8.71 -2.64
C PHE A 273 37.89 -8.72 -1.51
N PHE A 274 38.21 -9.28 -0.34
CA PHE A 274 37.28 -9.40 0.79
C PHE A 274 36.99 -8.05 1.47
N LEU A 275 38.01 -7.30 1.88
CA LEU A 275 37.84 -5.99 2.54
C LEU A 275 37.13 -4.95 1.65
N LYS A 276 37.39 -4.96 0.34
CA LYS A 276 36.68 -4.09 -0.62
C LYS A 276 35.18 -4.36 -0.67
N ARG A 277 34.77 -5.62 -0.49
CA ARG A 277 33.37 -6.05 -0.53
C ARG A 277 32.65 -5.82 0.79
N LEU A 278 33.38 -5.92 1.90
CA LEU A 278 32.88 -5.59 3.24
C LEU A 278 32.57 -4.09 3.36
N PHE A 279 33.42 -3.22 2.80
CA PHE A 279 33.16 -1.78 2.75
C PHE A 279 31.91 -1.44 1.94
N LEU A 280 31.72 -2.11 0.78
CA LEU A 280 30.53 -1.96 -0.07
C LEU A 280 29.23 -2.26 0.71
N PHE A 281 29.24 -3.35 1.49
CA PHE A 281 28.12 -3.76 2.34
C PHE A 281 27.74 -2.66 3.35
N PHE A 282 28.72 -2.10 4.07
CA PHE A 282 28.44 -1.04 5.04
C PHE A 282 27.88 0.23 4.39
N THR A 283 28.40 0.66 3.23
CA THR A 283 27.86 1.83 2.51
C THR A 283 26.41 1.63 2.07
N PHE A 284 26.02 0.46 1.57
CA PHE A 284 24.62 0.20 1.18
C PHE A 284 23.68 0.19 2.39
N ASN A 285 24.09 -0.41 3.51
CA ASN A 285 23.30 -0.40 4.74
C ASN A 285 23.16 1.02 5.33
N PHE A 286 24.21 1.85 5.23
CA PHE A 286 24.18 3.23 5.74
C PHE A 286 23.21 4.14 4.95
N ILE A 287 23.12 3.94 3.63
CA ILE A 287 22.15 4.66 2.75
C ILE A 287 20.71 4.28 3.12
N VAL A 288 20.47 3.00 3.45
CA VAL A 288 19.15 2.53 3.90
C VAL A 288 18.77 3.15 5.23
N ILE A 289 19.69 3.18 6.20
CA ILE A 289 19.45 3.80 7.51
C ILE A 289 19.10 5.29 7.39
N PHE A 290 19.78 6.04 6.50
CA PHE A 290 19.48 7.47 6.30
C PHE A 290 18.11 7.72 5.66
N SER A 291 17.58 6.80 4.85
CA SER A 291 16.24 6.94 4.27
C SER A 291 15.08 6.67 5.24
N PHE A 292 15.34 6.08 6.41
CA PHE A 292 14.33 5.90 7.47
C PHE A 292 13.99 7.20 8.21
N PHE A 293 14.83 8.25 8.09
CA PHE A 293 14.67 9.50 8.85
C PHE A 293 14.07 10.65 8.02
N GLY A 294 13.42 10.35 6.89
CA GLY A 294 12.81 11.36 6.02
C GLY A 294 11.34 11.62 6.35
N ASP A 295 11.10 12.72 7.07
CA ASP A 295 9.85 13.45 7.36
C ASP A 295 8.52 12.68 7.50
N GLU A 296 7.99 12.73 8.73
CA GLU A 296 6.56 12.58 9.03
C GLU A 296 5.77 13.71 8.36
N ASN A 297 5.25 13.45 7.16
CA ASN A 297 4.26 14.34 6.57
C ASN A 297 2.96 14.24 7.37
N GLN A 298 2.57 15.36 7.99
CA GLN A 298 1.28 15.51 8.67
C GLN A 298 0.14 15.07 7.75
N THR A 299 -0.66 14.10 8.20
CA THR A 299 -1.83 13.62 7.48
C THR A 299 -2.87 14.75 7.35
N PRO A 300 -3.48 14.96 6.17
CA PRO A 300 -4.53 15.96 6.02
C PRO A 300 -5.72 15.64 6.93
N VAL A 301 -6.30 16.66 7.54
CA VAL A 301 -7.48 16.50 8.40
C VAL A 301 -8.73 16.29 7.53
N GLU A 302 -9.51 15.27 7.88
CA GLU A 302 -10.76 14.91 7.22
C GLU A 302 -11.93 15.75 7.76
N GLU A 303 -12.87 16.10 6.88
CA GLU A 303 -14.11 16.78 7.27
C GLU A 303 -15.10 15.78 7.88
N GLN A 304 -15.79 16.20 8.94
CA GLN A 304 -16.79 15.36 9.59
C GLN A 304 -18.00 15.17 8.68
N ILE A 305 -18.25 13.92 8.29
CA ILE A 305 -19.42 13.53 7.51
C ILE A 305 -20.59 13.33 8.47
N LYS A 306 -21.69 14.07 8.27
CA LYS A 306 -22.90 13.91 9.07
C LYS A 306 -23.70 12.68 8.66
N ASN A 307 -23.86 12.48 7.35
CA ASN A 307 -24.69 11.39 6.84
C ASN A 307 -24.26 11.02 5.42
N ILE A 308 -24.45 9.75 5.06
CA ILE A 308 -24.25 9.24 3.72
C ILE A 308 -25.54 8.55 3.26
N ASN A 309 -25.98 8.89 2.05
CA ASN A 309 -27.18 8.33 1.43
C ASN A 309 -26.84 7.54 0.16
N PHE A 310 -27.20 6.26 0.18
CA PHE A 310 -26.92 5.29 -0.86
C PHE A 310 -28.14 4.94 -1.72
N TYR A 311 -29.29 5.57 -1.48
CA TYR A 311 -30.58 5.20 -2.10
C TYR A 311 -30.56 5.33 -3.63
N GLN A 312 -29.78 6.25 -4.17
CA GLN A 312 -29.65 6.51 -5.61
C GLN A 312 -28.43 5.84 -6.25
N TYR A 313 -27.93 4.74 -5.68
CA TYR A 313 -26.78 4.01 -6.22
C TYR A 313 -26.91 3.80 -7.76
N SER A 314 -25.87 4.05 -8.57
CA SER A 314 -24.45 4.28 -8.23
C SER A 314 -24.06 5.71 -7.84
N THR A 315 -25.03 6.62 -7.67
CA THR A 315 -24.77 7.96 -7.12
C THR A 315 -24.89 7.92 -5.60
N ILE A 316 -23.86 8.38 -4.90
CA ILE A 316 -23.82 8.50 -3.44
C ILE A 316 -23.90 9.97 -3.07
N ASP A 317 -24.77 10.27 -2.10
CA ASP A 317 -24.91 11.60 -1.51
C ASP A 317 -24.22 11.66 -0.16
N VAL A 318 -23.35 12.63 0.04
CA VAL A 318 -22.65 12.91 1.30
C VAL A 318 -23.12 14.26 1.83
N PHE A 319 -23.49 14.28 3.11
CA PHE A 319 -23.96 15.45 3.82
C PHE A 319 -22.91 15.93 4.82
N LEU A 320 -22.50 17.19 4.71
CA LEU A 320 -21.44 17.80 5.50
C LEU A 320 -21.94 19.03 6.24
N GLU A 321 -21.39 19.28 7.43
CA GLU A 321 -21.53 20.55 8.13
C GLU A 321 -20.31 21.42 7.83
N ILE A 322 -20.52 22.49 7.06
CA ILE A 322 -19.46 23.44 6.71
C ILE A 322 -19.89 24.83 7.14
N ASN A 323 -19.14 25.38 8.11
CA ASN A 323 -19.34 26.71 8.66
C ASN A 323 -18.66 27.79 7.81
N ASP A 324 -18.93 27.78 6.51
CA ASP A 324 -18.42 28.78 5.56
C ASP A 324 -19.56 29.30 4.67
N ASN A 325 -19.56 30.60 4.42
CA ASN A 325 -20.59 31.27 3.64
C ASN A 325 -20.26 31.32 2.13
N GLN A 326 -18.99 31.11 1.76
CA GLN A 326 -18.56 31.08 0.37
C GLN A 326 -17.87 29.75 0.07
N ILE A 327 -18.68 28.78 -0.32
CA ILE A 327 -18.26 27.41 -0.65
C ILE A 327 -18.46 27.14 -2.13
N LYS A 328 -17.44 26.56 -2.76
CA LYS A 328 -17.47 26.14 -4.17
C LYS A 328 -17.22 24.64 -4.27
N LYS A 329 -17.66 24.06 -5.38
CA LYS A 329 -17.48 22.62 -5.66
C LYS A 329 -15.99 22.23 -5.67
N GLU A 330 -15.13 23.12 -6.16
CA GLU A 330 -13.70 22.87 -6.34
C GLU A 330 -12.93 22.81 -5.01
N ASP A 331 -13.52 23.35 -3.94
CA ASP A 331 -12.94 23.34 -2.60
C ASP A 331 -12.99 21.96 -1.95
N PHE A 332 -13.76 21.03 -2.52
CA PHE A 332 -13.94 19.68 -1.99
C PHE A 332 -13.12 18.65 -2.77
N PHE A 333 -12.62 17.65 -2.05
CA PHE A 333 -11.99 16.47 -2.62
C PHE A 333 -12.51 15.23 -1.91
N ILE A 334 -13.10 14.30 -2.67
CA ILE A 334 -13.64 13.06 -2.14
C ILE A 334 -12.68 11.93 -2.51
N VAL A 335 -12.28 11.17 -1.50
CA VAL A 335 -11.53 9.93 -1.64
C VAL A 335 -12.44 8.78 -1.25
N GLU A 336 -12.60 7.83 -2.15
CA GLU A 336 -13.31 6.59 -1.90
C GLU A 336 -12.35 5.43 -2.15
N ASN A 337 -12.13 4.60 -1.13
CA ASN A 337 -11.26 3.42 -1.23
C ASN A 337 -9.88 3.75 -1.85
N SER A 338 -9.28 4.85 -1.36
CA SER A 338 -8.00 5.40 -1.82
C SER A 338 -7.97 5.90 -3.27
N LYS A 339 -9.14 6.05 -3.92
CA LYS A 339 -9.26 6.61 -5.27
C LYS A 339 -10.01 7.93 -5.23
N LYS A 340 -9.66 8.83 -6.14
CA LYS A 340 -10.39 10.07 -6.36
C LYS A 340 -11.81 9.77 -6.85
N ALA A 341 -12.81 10.26 -6.13
CA ALA A 341 -14.19 10.25 -6.57
C ALA A 341 -14.56 11.55 -7.31
N LEU A 342 -15.34 11.43 -8.39
CA LEU A 342 -15.77 12.57 -9.19
C LEU A 342 -17.09 13.13 -8.66
N ILE A 343 -17.04 14.35 -8.12
CA ILE A 343 -18.23 15.08 -7.67
C ILE A 343 -19.09 15.41 -8.90
N LYS A 344 -20.30 14.87 -8.93
CA LYS A 344 -21.33 15.12 -9.94
C LYS A 344 -22.06 16.42 -9.63
N ASN A 345 -22.77 16.45 -8.50
CA ASN A 345 -23.58 17.58 -8.06
C ASN A 345 -23.04 18.15 -6.75
N PHE A 346 -23.23 19.46 -6.58
CA PHE A 346 -22.89 20.20 -5.38
C PHE A 346 -24.06 21.12 -5.05
N ASP A 347 -24.61 20.97 -3.86
CA ASP A 347 -25.65 21.84 -3.32
C ASP A 347 -25.17 22.43 -1.98
N PRO A 348 -24.68 23.68 -1.98
CA PRO A 348 -24.16 24.33 -0.77
C PRO A 348 -25.25 24.67 0.26
N ASN A 349 -26.52 24.73 -0.17
CA ASN A 349 -27.65 25.13 0.65
C ASN A 349 -28.78 24.13 0.48
N PHE A 350 -28.48 22.84 0.67
CA PHE A 350 -29.46 21.78 0.50
C PHE A 350 -30.63 21.99 1.47
N LYS A 351 -31.88 21.89 0.98
CA LYS A 351 -33.08 22.33 1.72
C LYS A 351 -34.09 21.23 2.05
N ASP A 352 -33.98 20.07 1.42
CA ASP A 352 -35.01 19.03 1.51
C ASP A 352 -34.70 18.09 2.69
N ILE A 353 -35.65 17.91 3.61
CA ILE A 353 -35.48 17.08 4.80
C ILE A 353 -36.76 16.31 5.09
N ASP A 354 -36.62 15.00 5.31
CA ASP A 354 -37.64 14.15 5.89
C ASP A 354 -37.22 13.81 7.31
N LEU A 355 -38.03 14.22 8.28
CA LEU A 355 -37.79 14.00 9.69
C LEU A 355 -38.84 13.01 10.24
N VAL A 356 -38.41 11.99 10.98
CA VAL A 356 -39.31 11.11 11.71
C VAL A 356 -38.97 11.18 13.19
N LEU A 357 -39.97 11.50 14.01
CA LEU A 357 -39.88 11.43 15.47
C LEU A 357 -40.40 10.06 15.92
N ILE A 358 -39.60 9.33 16.70
CA ILE A 358 -40.00 8.08 17.35
C ILE A 358 -40.18 8.42 18.83
N LEU A 359 -41.42 8.36 19.31
CA LEU A 359 -41.82 8.85 20.61
C LEU A 359 -42.27 7.70 21.49
N ASP A 360 -41.61 7.56 22.63
CA ASP A 360 -42.09 6.77 23.76
C ASP A 360 -43.35 7.43 24.35
N ILE A 361 -44.44 6.67 24.46
CA ILE A 361 -45.74 7.16 24.93
C ILE A 361 -46.16 6.57 26.26
N THR A 362 -45.22 5.98 27.00
CA THR A 362 -45.45 5.47 28.35
C THR A 362 -45.77 6.60 29.33
N GLY A 363 -46.36 6.23 30.47
CA GLY A 363 -46.77 7.21 31.47
C GLY A 363 -45.65 8.13 31.97
N SER A 364 -44.40 7.66 32.04
CA SER A 364 -43.25 8.47 32.45
C SER A 364 -42.84 9.50 31.39
N MET A 365 -42.92 9.13 30.11
CA MET A 365 -42.58 10.03 29.00
C MET A 365 -43.73 10.95 28.59
N TYR A 366 -44.98 10.57 28.90
CA TYR A 366 -46.18 11.33 28.53
C TYR A 366 -46.16 12.76 29.05
N ASP A 367 -45.89 12.94 30.34
CA ASP A 367 -45.86 14.27 30.95
C ASP A 367 -44.75 15.14 30.34
N GLU A 368 -43.67 14.51 29.88
CA GLU A 368 -42.44 15.17 29.43
C GLU A 368 -42.59 15.71 28.00
N TYR A 369 -43.19 14.95 27.08
CA TYR A 369 -43.49 15.52 25.76
C TYR A 369 -44.73 16.42 25.77
N GLN A 370 -45.72 16.21 26.66
CA GLN A 370 -46.87 17.13 26.78
C GLN A 370 -46.44 18.54 27.22
N LYS A 371 -45.47 18.65 28.13
CA LYS A 371 -44.87 19.95 28.53
C LYS A 371 -44.09 20.61 27.40
N THR A 372 -43.70 19.86 26.37
CA THR A 372 -42.74 20.31 25.34
C THR A 372 -43.31 20.23 23.92
N VAL A 373 -44.62 20.00 23.76
CA VAL A 373 -45.31 20.00 22.44
C VAL A 373 -45.07 21.30 21.67
N ASP A 374 -45.16 22.44 22.36
CA ASP A 374 -44.92 23.74 21.75
C ASP A 374 -43.44 23.88 21.33
N ASN A 375 -42.51 23.26 22.05
CA ASN A 375 -41.09 23.21 21.67
C ASN A 375 -40.86 22.37 20.42
N PHE A 376 -41.54 21.21 20.27
CA PHE A 376 -41.52 20.43 19.03
C PHE A 376 -42.06 21.23 17.84
N ARG A 377 -43.15 21.98 18.04
CA ARG A 377 -43.67 22.87 17.02
C ARG A 377 -42.65 23.93 16.63
N ILE A 378 -42.03 24.60 17.61
CA ILE A 378 -41.01 25.64 17.38
C ILE A 378 -39.80 25.06 16.63
N LEU A 379 -39.32 23.87 17.02
CA LEU A 379 -38.25 23.15 16.34
C LEU A 379 -38.57 22.95 14.87
N LEU A 380 -39.74 22.39 14.55
CA LEU A 380 -40.15 22.12 13.18
C LEU A 380 -40.29 23.40 12.37
N GLU A 381 -40.86 24.47 12.95
CA GLU A 381 -40.95 25.77 12.29
C GLU A 381 -39.57 26.37 12.02
N ASN A 382 -38.64 26.25 12.96
CA ASN A 382 -37.28 26.77 12.80
C ASN A 382 -36.47 25.99 11.77
N ILE A 383 -36.59 24.66 11.75
CA ILE A 383 -36.03 23.82 10.69
C ILE A 383 -36.63 24.25 9.35
N LYS A 384 -37.95 24.38 9.23
CA LYS A 384 -38.64 24.78 7.99
C LYS A 384 -38.20 26.15 7.46
N LYS A 385 -37.87 27.11 8.35
CA LYS A 385 -37.30 28.42 7.96
C LYS A 385 -35.96 28.31 7.24
N LYS A 386 -35.16 27.27 7.52
CA LYS A 386 -33.83 27.04 6.91
C LYS A 386 -33.86 25.96 5.82
N ARG A 387 -34.79 25.02 5.95
CA ARG A 387 -35.00 23.83 5.12
C ARG A 387 -36.41 23.89 4.55
N GLU A 388 -36.55 24.62 3.44
CA GLU A 388 -37.84 24.99 2.84
C GLU A 388 -38.81 23.82 2.65
N ARG A 389 -38.29 22.61 2.36
CA ARG A 389 -39.09 21.39 2.22
C ARG A 389 -38.85 20.43 3.38
N LEU A 390 -39.49 20.72 4.49
CA LEU A 390 -39.60 19.83 5.65
C LEU A 390 -40.87 18.99 5.57
N ARG A 391 -40.71 17.66 5.55
CA ARG A 391 -41.80 16.72 5.86
C ARG A 391 -41.49 16.05 7.19
N CYS A 392 -42.49 15.97 8.07
CA CYS A 392 -42.35 15.33 9.37
C CYS A 392 -43.34 14.18 9.51
N GLY A 393 -42.88 13.06 10.06
CA GLY A 393 -43.67 11.89 10.44
C GLY A 393 -43.46 11.56 11.91
N ILE A 394 -44.36 10.77 12.49
CA ILE A 394 -44.28 10.32 13.88
C ILE A 394 -44.51 8.80 13.92
N ILE A 395 -43.72 8.12 14.75
CA ILE A 395 -43.97 6.75 15.21
C ILE A 395 -44.11 6.84 16.73
N THR A 396 -45.18 6.31 17.30
CA THR A 396 -45.28 6.13 18.76
C THR A 396 -44.97 4.70 19.14
N PHE A 397 -44.52 4.46 20.36
CA PHE A 397 -44.36 3.11 20.89
C PHE A 397 -44.47 3.09 22.43
N ALA A 398 -44.78 1.90 22.95
CA ALA A 398 -44.71 1.55 24.36
C ALA A 398 -44.16 0.12 24.42
N ASP A 399 -44.70 -0.72 25.31
CA ASP A 399 -44.20 -2.04 25.62
C ASP A 399 -44.47 -3.08 24.50
N ASN A 400 -45.64 -3.01 23.83
CA ASN A 400 -46.05 -3.99 22.82
C ASN A 400 -46.05 -3.44 21.40
N GLU A 401 -45.83 -4.31 20.42
CA GLU A 401 -45.90 -3.95 18.98
C GLU A 401 -47.28 -3.36 18.59
N ASN A 402 -48.35 -3.76 19.27
CA ASN A 402 -49.71 -3.26 19.00
C ASN A 402 -49.91 -1.80 19.42
N ASP A 403 -49.03 -1.26 20.28
CA ASP A 403 -49.08 0.11 20.79
C ASP A 403 -48.44 1.09 19.79
N ILE A 404 -47.83 0.56 18.72
CA ILE A 404 -47.17 1.34 17.70
C ILE A 404 -48.19 2.00 16.76
N THR A 405 -48.17 3.33 16.71
CA THR A 405 -48.99 4.12 15.77
C THR A 405 -48.11 4.97 14.87
N ILE A 406 -48.61 5.32 13.67
CA ILE A 406 -47.82 6.01 12.64
C ILE A 406 -48.59 7.19 12.06
N LEU A 407 -48.03 8.39 12.20
CA LEU A 407 -48.33 9.55 11.36
C LEU A 407 -47.38 9.58 10.17
N LYS A 408 -47.92 9.40 8.96
CA LYS A 408 -47.14 9.49 7.72
C LYS A 408 -46.54 10.89 7.52
N LEU A 409 -45.41 10.94 6.81
CA LEU A 409 -44.71 12.18 6.44
C LEU A 409 -45.67 13.22 5.82
N THR A 410 -45.70 14.42 6.41
CA THR A 410 -46.53 15.55 5.98
C THR A 410 -45.76 16.87 6.08
N GLU A 411 -46.05 17.85 5.21
CA GLU A 411 -45.50 19.22 5.28
C GLU A 411 -46.29 20.15 6.22
N ASP A 412 -47.45 19.67 6.67
CA ASP A 412 -48.37 20.36 7.56
C ASP A 412 -47.93 20.17 9.02
N ILE A 413 -47.15 21.14 9.52
CA ILE A 413 -46.66 21.16 10.91
C ILE A 413 -47.85 21.20 11.89
N GLY A 414 -48.98 21.81 11.52
CA GLY A 414 -50.19 21.83 12.35
C GLY A 414 -50.70 20.42 12.63
N LYS A 415 -50.81 19.58 11.58
CA LYS A 415 -51.19 18.16 11.74
C LYS A 415 -50.22 17.38 12.62
N VAL A 416 -48.93 17.68 12.56
CA VAL A 416 -47.91 17.03 13.39
C VAL A 416 -48.09 17.44 14.86
N SER A 417 -48.24 18.74 15.12
CA SER A 417 -48.52 19.24 16.48
C SER A 417 -49.83 18.69 17.03
N ASP A 418 -50.89 18.66 16.23
CA ASP A 418 -52.19 18.12 16.64
C ASP A 418 -52.11 16.62 16.91
N TYR A 419 -51.29 15.87 16.15
CA TYR A 419 -51.06 14.46 16.43
C TYR A 419 -50.41 14.28 17.80
N ILE A 420 -49.31 15.00 18.08
CA ILE A 420 -48.61 14.92 19.37
C ILE A 420 -49.55 15.26 20.54
N LYS A 421 -50.35 16.33 20.40
CA LYS A 421 -51.32 16.75 21.45
C LYS A 421 -52.35 15.67 21.78
N ASN A 422 -52.72 14.85 20.80
CA ASN A 422 -53.77 13.85 20.92
C ASN A 422 -53.26 12.44 21.26
N ILE A 423 -51.94 12.25 21.36
CA ILE A 423 -51.37 10.99 21.84
C ILE A 423 -51.96 10.69 23.23
N GLN A 424 -52.37 9.45 23.46
CA GLN A 424 -52.82 8.97 24.76
C GLN A 424 -51.68 8.20 25.42
N PRO A 425 -51.48 8.34 26.75
CA PRO A 425 -50.46 7.57 27.45
C PRO A 425 -50.82 6.09 27.44
N GLU A 426 -49.84 5.24 27.18
CA GLU A 426 -49.96 3.79 27.34
C GLU A 426 -49.21 3.33 28.60
N SER A 427 -49.50 2.12 29.07
CA SER A 427 -48.85 1.55 30.24
C SER A 427 -47.66 0.66 29.83
N GLY A 428 -46.47 0.97 30.36
CA GLY A 428 -45.21 0.27 30.05
C GLY A 428 -45.03 -1.09 30.73
N GLY A 429 -45.75 -1.36 31.84
CA GLY A 429 -45.76 -2.67 32.51
C GLY A 429 -44.48 -3.00 33.29
N ASP A 430 -43.31 -2.87 32.68
CA ASP A 430 -41.99 -2.94 33.31
C ASP A 430 -41.12 -1.71 32.98
N PHE A 431 -39.79 -1.80 33.15
CA PHE A 431 -38.88 -0.66 32.91
C PHE A 431 -38.38 -0.60 31.46
N CYS A 432 -38.43 -1.71 30.72
CA CYS A 432 -37.97 -1.75 29.35
C CYS A 432 -39.15 -1.45 28.41
N GLU A 433 -38.89 -0.88 27.24
CA GLU A 433 -39.93 -0.53 26.26
C GLU A 433 -39.59 -1.08 24.87
N ASN A 434 -40.44 -0.94 23.84
CA ASN A 434 -40.19 -1.54 22.52
C ASN A 434 -39.90 -0.52 21.38
N PRO A 435 -38.78 0.23 21.45
CA PRO A 435 -38.37 1.13 20.37
C PRO A 435 -37.83 0.37 19.15
N TYR A 436 -37.41 -0.89 19.31
CA TYR A 436 -36.81 -1.66 18.22
C TYR A 436 -37.80 -1.98 17.11
N ASP A 437 -39.00 -2.45 17.45
CA ASP A 437 -40.04 -2.65 16.45
C ASP A 437 -40.51 -1.32 15.85
N ALA A 438 -40.53 -0.24 16.66
CA ALA A 438 -40.82 1.11 16.19
C ALA A 438 -39.80 1.62 15.16
N ILE A 439 -38.50 1.39 15.37
CA ILE A 439 -37.44 1.71 14.40
C ILE A 439 -37.65 0.94 13.08
N PHE A 440 -38.03 -0.34 13.15
CA PHE A 440 -38.30 -1.12 11.93
C PHE A 440 -39.55 -0.63 11.17
N ARG A 441 -40.48 0.09 11.82
CA ARG A 441 -41.60 0.77 11.14
C ARG A 441 -41.19 1.97 10.29
N LEU A 442 -39.93 2.40 10.32
CA LEU A 442 -39.41 3.36 9.33
C LEU A 442 -39.60 2.87 7.89
N ASN A 443 -39.67 1.55 7.66
CA ASN A 443 -39.94 0.98 6.33
C ASN A 443 -41.35 1.30 5.78
N ASP A 444 -42.29 1.68 6.65
CA ASP A 444 -43.66 2.04 6.26
C ASP A 444 -43.74 3.46 5.68
N PHE A 445 -42.66 4.24 5.78
CA PHE A 445 -42.58 5.60 5.27
C PHE A 445 -42.09 5.68 3.82
N LYS A 446 -42.70 6.58 3.05
CA LYS A 446 -42.27 6.94 1.70
C LYS A 446 -41.33 8.14 1.71
N PHE A 447 -40.08 7.90 2.10
CA PHE A 447 -39.03 8.93 2.06
C PHE A 447 -38.77 9.42 0.64
N SER A 448 -38.35 10.67 0.51
CA SER A 448 -37.92 11.26 -0.76
C SER A 448 -36.52 10.77 -1.11
N ASN A 449 -36.30 10.49 -2.38
CA ASN A 449 -34.98 10.07 -2.86
C ASN A 449 -33.98 11.24 -2.78
N ASN A 450 -34.47 12.48 -2.74
CA ASN A 450 -33.67 13.70 -2.71
C ASN A 450 -33.84 14.49 -1.40
N SER A 451 -34.16 13.83 -0.28
CA SER A 451 -34.14 14.43 1.06
C SER A 451 -33.00 13.86 1.89
N GLN A 452 -32.53 14.65 2.84
CA GLN A 452 -31.81 14.13 4.00
C GLN A 452 -32.84 13.48 4.92
N LYS A 453 -32.58 12.24 5.33
CA LYS A 453 -33.52 11.45 6.15
C LYS A 453 -33.01 11.46 7.58
N VAL A 454 -33.77 12.06 8.47
CA VAL A 454 -33.41 12.22 9.88
C VAL A 454 -34.42 11.47 10.73
N VAL A 455 -33.92 10.75 11.72
CA VAL A 455 -34.73 10.00 12.67
C VAL A 455 -34.27 10.37 14.07
N ILE A 456 -35.22 10.67 14.96
CA ILE A 456 -34.91 11.03 16.34
C ILE A 456 -35.75 10.15 17.25
N LEU A 457 -35.10 9.34 18.08
CA LEU A 457 -35.73 8.53 19.12
C LEU A 457 -35.76 9.31 20.43
N PHE A 458 -36.93 9.36 21.07
CA PHE A 458 -37.14 9.92 22.41
C PHE A 458 -37.66 8.83 23.34
N THR A 459 -36.95 8.55 24.43
CA THR A 459 -37.31 7.53 25.44
C THR A 459 -36.53 7.70 26.73
N ASP A 460 -37.07 7.33 27.87
CA ASP A 460 -36.38 7.28 29.16
C ASP A 460 -35.95 5.86 29.58
N ALA A 461 -36.26 4.86 28.76
CA ALA A 461 -36.09 3.44 29.06
C ALA A 461 -35.13 2.73 28.09
N PRO A 462 -34.47 1.64 28.52
CA PRO A 462 -33.77 0.74 27.61
C PRO A 462 -34.76 -0.07 26.76
N PRO A 463 -34.31 -0.62 25.62
CA PRO A 463 -35.17 -1.42 24.78
C PRO A 463 -35.32 -2.85 25.33
N HIS A 464 -36.50 -3.43 25.19
CA HIS A 464 -36.68 -4.88 25.15
C HIS A 464 -35.85 -5.46 24.02
N ILE A 465 -35.20 -6.59 24.30
CA ILE A 465 -34.43 -7.36 23.33
C ILE A 465 -35.01 -8.76 23.16
N LYS A 466 -34.66 -9.40 22.04
CA LYS A 466 -35.08 -10.77 21.77
C LYS A 466 -34.75 -11.71 22.94
N GLY A 467 -35.79 -12.29 23.52
CA GLY A 467 -35.72 -13.18 24.67
C GLY A 467 -36.48 -12.65 25.88
N ASP A 468 -36.71 -11.35 25.94
CA ASP A 468 -37.49 -10.69 27.00
C ASP A 468 -38.97 -11.03 26.86
N LYS A 469 -39.57 -11.55 27.94
CA LYS A 469 -40.88 -12.21 27.88
C LYS A 469 -42.01 -11.30 28.33
N ALA A 470 -42.98 -11.07 27.43
CA ALA A 470 -44.27 -10.51 27.77
C ALA A 470 -45.09 -11.46 28.66
N SER A 471 -46.15 -10.94 29.32
CA SER A 471 -46.98 -11.68 30.29
C SER A 471 -47.66 -12.96 29.74
N LYS A 472 -47.57 -13.21 28.42
CA LYS A 472 -48.10 -14.42 27.73
C LYS A 472 -47.00 -15.37 27.23
N GLY A 473 -45.76 -15.21 27.66
CA GLY A 473 -44.62 -16.06 27.31
C GLY A 473 -44.08 -15.87 25.88
N LYS A 474 -44.59 -14.87 25.15
CA LYS A 474 -44.05 -14.40 23.86
C LYS A 474 -42.98 -13.34 24.11
N ASP A 475 -42.05 -13.21 23.19
CA ASP A 475 -41.04 -12.13 23.29
C ASP A 475 -41.73 -10.77 23.04
N PHE A 476 -41.31 -9.72 23.74
CA PHE A 476 -41.74 -8.34 23.47
C PHE A 476 -41.33 -7.88 22.08
N THR A 477 -40.12 -8.25 21.67
CA THR A 477 -39.61 -8.06 20.32
C THR A 477 -38.89 -9.30 19.80
N SER A 478 -38.86 -9.46 18.48
CA SER A 478 -38.04 -10.46 17.81
C SER A 478 -36.62 -9.97 17.48
N LYS A 479 -36.32 -8.70 17.76
CA LYS A 479 -35.10 -8.01 17.35
C LYS A 479 -34.02 -8.07 18.41
N THR A 480 -32.78 -8.29 17.97
CA THR A 480 -31.59 -8.03 18.80
C THR A 480 -31.07 -6.62 18.54
N THR A 481 -30.27 -6.06 19.44
CA THR A 481 -29.57 -4.77 19.23
C THR A 481 -28.77 -4.79 17.93
N GLN A 482 -28.09 -5.89 17.64
CA GLN A 482 -27.31 -6.09 16.41
C GLN A 482 -28.16 -6.08 15.13
N ASP A 483 -29.42 -6.53 15.19
CA ASP A 483 -30.33 -6.47 14.04
C ASP A 483 -30.72 -5.03 13.73
N VAL A 484 -30.97 -4.24 14.77
CA VAL A 484 -31.33 -2.82 14.68
C VAL A 484 -30.11 -1.98 14.26
N GLU A 485 -28.95 -2.24 14.86
CA GLU A 485 -27.68 -1.64 14.48
C GLU A 485 -27.44 -1.85 12.99
N LYS A 486 -27.50 -3.10 12.50
CA LYS A 486 -27.35 -3.40 11.07
C LYS A 486 -28.38 -2.65 10.22
N TYR A 487 -29.64 -2.61 10.64
CA TYR A 487 -30.69 -1.90 9.91
C TYR A 487 -30.37 -0.39 9.77
N ILE A 488 -30.05 0.29 10.87
CA ILE A 488 -29.66 1.70 10.87
C ILE A 488 -28.38 1.90 10.06
N ASN A 489 -27.37 1.06 10.28
CA ASN A 489 -26.09 1.11 9.59
C ASN A 489 -26.15 0.67 8.13
N PHE A 490 -27.22 0.08 7.62
CA PHE A 490 -27.44 -0.13 6.19
C PHE A 490 -28.42 0.87 5.59
N SER A 491 -29.16 1.57 6.43
CA SER A 491 -30.00 2.69 6.02
C SER A 491 -29.18 3.92 5.63
N SER A 492 -29.89 4.96 5.17
CA SER A 492 -29.37 6.31 4.94
C SER A 492 -29.88 7.30 5.99
N PHE A 493 -30.29 6.81 7.16
CA PHE A 493 -30.83 7.65 8.23
C PHE A 493 -29.70 8.33 9.02
N LEU A 494 -29.87 9.63 9.28
CA LEU A 494 -29.14 10.32 10.33
C LEU A 494 -29.95 10.09 11.62
N PHE A 495 -29.45 9.20 12.47
CA PHE A 495 -30.16 8.72 13.64
C PHE A 495 -29.67 9.44 14.90
N TYR A 496 -30.61 10.02 15.64
CA TYR A 496 -30.38 10.66 16.93
C TYR A 496 -31.12 9.88 18.02
N VAL A 497 -30.50 9.78 19.19
CA VAL A 497 -31.15 9.26 20.40
C VAL A 497 -31.18 10.36 21.46
N VAL A 498 -32.35 10.57 22.03
CA VAL A 498 -32.62 11.47 23.14
C VAL A 498 -33.14 10.62 24.29
N SER A 499 -32.31 10.41 25.31
CA SER A 499 -32.65 9.54 26.44
C SER A 499 -32.06 10.01 27.76
N TYR A 500 -32.70 9.64 28.88
CA TYR A 500 -32.27 10.01 30.24
C TYR A 500 -30.90 9.43 30.56
N GLU A 501 -30.64 8.21 30.13
CA GLU A 501 -29.39 7.53 30.35
C GLU A 501 -28.79 7.04 29.03
N ARG A 502 -27.46 6.98 28.97
CA ARG A 502 -26.72 6.34 27.88
C ARG A 502 -26.78 4.82 28.01
N PHE A 503 -27.96 4.24 27.85
CA PHE A 503 -28.13 2.79 27.78
C PHE A 503 -27.18 2.18 26.74
N GLU A 504 -26.53 1.06 27.08
CA GLU A 504 -25.49 0.42 26.25
C GLU A 504 -26.05 0.07 24.87
N GLU A 505 -27.30 -0.37 24.84
CA GLU A 505 -28.04 -0.77 23.65
C GLU A 505 -28.16 0.38 22.61
N TYR A 506 -28.45 1.60 23.05
CA TYR A 506 -28.57 2.74 22.15
C TYR A 506 -27.21 3.27 21.69
N GLN A 507 -26.15 3.05 22.48
CA GLN A 507 -24.80 3.43 22.08
C GLN A 507 -24.30 2.57 20.91
N GLU A 508 -24.73 1.31 20.80
CA GLU A 508 -24.44 0.46 19.64
C GLU A 508 -25.12 0.96 18.35
N LEU A 509 -26.22 1.71 18.45
CA LEU A 509 -26.98 2.21 17.30
C LEU A 509 -26.40 3.48 16.69
N ILE A 510 -25.58 4.22 17.43
CA ILE A 510 -25.00 5.51 17.03
C ILE A 510 -23.52 5.31 16.73
N ASP A 511 -23.02 5.94 15.66
CA ASP A 511 -21.58 5.93 15.37
C ASP A 511 -20.81 6.66 16.49
N TYR A 512 -19.85 5.98 17.11
CA TYR A 512 -18.98 6.52 18.17
C TYR A 512 -18.29 7.83 17.79
N ASN A 513 -18.10 8.08 16.49
CA ASN A 513 -17.49 9.32 15.98
C ASN A 513 -18.48 10.51 15.86
N THR A 514 -19.74 10.34 16.29
CA THR A 514 -20.79 11.35 16.13
C THR A 514 -21.49 11.65 17.46
N ASP A 515 -21.62 12.94 17.79
CA ASP A 515 -22.40 13.45 18.94
C ASP A 515 -23.92 13.40 18.67
N ASN A 516 -24.43 12.24 18.25
CA ASN A 516 -25.86 12.05 17.95
C ASN A 516 -26.66 11.49 19.14
N PHE A 517 -26.07 11.47 20.34
CA PHE A 517 -26.75 11.10 21.58
C PHE A 517 -26.93 12.32 22.49
N PHE A 518 -28.16 12.58 22.90
CA PHE A 518 -28.52 13.63 23.84
C PHE A 518 -29.04 13.02 25.14
N ASP A 519 -28.36 13.36 26.23
CA ASP A 519 -28.60 12.89 27.58
C ASP A 519 -29.55 13.85 28.29
N ILE A 520 -30.80 13.44 28.54
CA ILE A 520 -31.85 14.33 29.05
C ILE A 520 -31.47 14.91 30.42
N GLU A 521 -30.81 14.14 31.29
CA GLU A 521 -30.42 14.60 32.64
C GLU A 521 -29.36 15.72 32.62
N LYS A 522 -28.53 15.78 31.57
CA LYS A 522 -27.51 16.82 31.43
C LYS A 522 -28.05 18.17 31.01
N TYR A 523 -29.26 18.23 30.47
CA TYR A 523 -29.90 19.47 30.06
C TYR A 523 -30.91 19.91 31.12
N SER A 524 -31.04 21.23 31.29
CA SER A 524 -31.99 21.77 32.29
C SER A 524 -33.45 21.64 31.83
N ASP A 525 -33.66 21.49 30.52
CA ASP A 525 -34.95 21.36 29.83
C ASP A 525 -34.72 20.73 28.43
N TYR A 526 -35.66 19.92 27.96
CA TYR A 526 -35.77 19.45 26.57
C TYR A 526 -35.58 20.55 25.52
N SER A 527 -35.97 21.80 25.79
CA SER A 527 -35.75 22.93 24.90
C SER A 527 -34.28 23.08 24.45
N GLU A 528 -33.32 22.81 25.34
CA GLU A 528 -31.89 22.89 25.03
C GLU A 528 -31.43 21.77 24.09
N ILE A 529 -31.96 20.56 24.30
CA ILE A 529 -31.74 19.40 23.42
C ILE A 529 -32.29 19.70 22.03
N LEU A 530 -33.54 20.16 21.96
CA LEU A 530 -34.17 20.50 20.70
C LEU A 530 -33.42 21.64 20.00
N GLY A 531 -32.93 22.65 20.72
CA GLY A 531 -32.08 23.70 20.16
C GLY A 531 -30.75 23.19 19.59
N SER A 532 -30.15 22.19 20.23
CA SER A 532 -28.91 21.54 19.76
C SER A 532 -29.14 20.72 18.49
N ILE A 533 -30.22 19.95 18.45
CA ILE A 533 -30.69 19.24 17.26
C ILE A 533 -31.04 20.23 16.14
N GLU A 534 -31.73 21.32 16.46
CA GLU A 534 -32.05 22.37 15.50
C GLU A 534 -30.77 22.89 14.83
N ASN A 535 -29.76 23.22 15.64
CA ASN A 535 -28.47 23.71 15.14
C ASN A 535 -27.78 22.69 14.23
N SER A 536 -27.79 21.40 14.60
CA SER A 536 -27.17 20.35 13.79
C SER A 536 -27.87 20.14 12.43
N LEU A 537 -29.14 20.54 12.29
CA LEU A 537 -29.93 20.35 11.06
C LEU A 537 -30.03 21.61 10.17
N LYS A 538 -29.63 22.79 10.66
CA LYS A 538 -29.84 24.08 9.96
C LYS A 538 -29.10 24.27 8.65
N LYS A 539 -27.84 23.85 8.56
CA LYS A 539 -26.99 24.11 7.38
C LYS A 539 -26.19 22.87 7.02
N VAL A 540 -26.50 22.31 5.86
CA VAL A 540 -25.87 21.09 5.36
C VAL A 540 -25.52 21.29 3.90
N VAL A 541 -24.27 21.00 3.58
CA VAL A 541 -23.78 20.91 2.20
C VAL A 541 -24.02 19.49 1.70
N LYS A 542 -24.60 19.34 0.52
CA LYS A 542 -24.76 18.04 -0.15
C LYS A 542 -23.78 17.92 -1.32
N LEU A 543 -22.99 16.87 -1.30
CA LEU A 543 -22.14 16.44 -2.42
C LEU A 543 -22.66 15.13 -2.98
N SER A 544 -22.91 15.06 -4.28
CA SER A 544 -23.25 13.80 -4.96
C SER A 544 -22.09 13.37 -5.83
N TYR A 545 -21.64 12.12 -5.73
CA TYR A 545 -20.56 11.58 -6.54
C TYR A 545 -20.89 10.19 -7.08
N TYR A 546 -20.20 9.76 -8.14
CA TYR A 546 -20.32 8.40 -8.66
C TYR A 546 -19.40 7.46 -7.90
N SER A 547 -19.99 6.42 -7.30
CA SER A 547 -19.22 5.37 -6.66
C SER A 547 -18.34 4.63 -7.68
N THR A 548 -17.11 4.39 -7.30
CA THR A 548 -16.13 3.53 -7.98
C THR A 548 -16.22 2.08 -7.50
N THR A 549 -17.13 1.79 -6.56
CA THR A 549 -17.26 0.53 -5.84
C THR A 549 -18.65 -0.08 -6.08
N THR A 550 -18.79 -1.40 -5.91
CA THR A 550 -20.08 -2.11 -6.03
C THR A 550 -21.02 -1.79 -4.86
N LYS A 551 -22.34 -1.93 -5.10
CA LYS A 551 -23.36 -1.73 -4.06
C LYS A 551 -23.13 -2.66 -2.85
N ASP A 552 -22.86 -3.94 -3.12
CA ASP A 552 -22.62 -4.97 -2.12
C ASP A 552 -21.45 -4.65 -1.18
N ALA A 553 -20.46 -3.86 -1.63
CA ALA A 553 -19.37 -3.45 -0.76
C ALA A 553 -19.85 -2.53 0.38
N TYR A 554 -20.88 -1.71 0.16
CA TYR A 554 -21.46 -0.84 1.20
C TYR A 554 -22.36 -1.58 2.18
N GLU A 555 -22.70 -2.83 1.90
CA GLU A 555 -23.33 -3.75 2.85
C GLU A 555 -22.30 -4.31 3.86
N ASN A 556 -21.06 -3.80 3.84
CA ASN A 556 -20.06 -4.05 4.86
C ASN A 556 -19.65 -2.72 5.53
N LEU A 557 -19.84 -2.65 6.86
CA LEU A 557 -19.52 -1.49 7.71
C LEU A 557 -18.12 -0.91 7.48
N ASN A 558 -17.14 -1.77 7.20
CA ASN A 558 -15.76 -1.36 6.98
C ASN A 558 -15.56 -0.55 5.69
N PHE A 559 -16.52 -0.57 4.75
CA PHE A 559 -16.44 0.24 3.53
C PHE A 559 -17.03 1.63 3.69
N ARG A 560 -18.01 1.85 4.58
CA ARG A 560 -18.55 3.20 4.86
C ARG A 560 -17.46 4.11 5.42
N LYS A 561 -16.58 3.57 6.28
CA LYS A 561 -15.40 4.24 6.84
C LYS A 561 -14.28 4.55 5.82
N LYS A 562 -14.48 4.25 4.53
CA LYS A 562 -13.50 4.51 3.44
C LYS A 562 -13.91 5.66 2.52
N ILE A 563 -14.96 6.39 2.86
CA ILE A 563 -15.36 7.61 2.18
C ILE A 563 -14.88 8.77 3.03
N ASN A 564 -13.88 9.51 2.53
CA ASN A 564 -13.30 10.63 3.24
C ASN A 564 -13.47 11.89 2.38
N VAL A 565 -13.90 12.98 3.00
CA VAL A 565 -14.03 14.28 2.34
C VAL A 565 -13.04 15.25 2.94
N PHE A 566 -12.36 15.99 2.07
CA PHE A 566 -11.40 17.02 2.44
C PHE A 566 -11.87 18.36 1.89
N TYR A 567 -11.63 19.45 2.64
CA TYR A 567 -12.01 20.80 2.27
C TYR A 567 -10.79 21.75 2.19
N LYS A 568 -10.82 22.68 1.22
CA LYS A 568 -9.81 23.73 0.98
C LYS A 568 -8.35 23.23 1.01
N GLU A 569 -7.55 23.69 1.98
CA GLU A 569 -6.12 23.37 2.06
C GLU A 569 -5.89 21.87 2.20
N ASN A 570 -6.74 21.17 2.97
CA ASN A 570 -6.68 19.72 3.11
C ASN A 570 -7.07 19.03 1.80
N ALA A 571 -8.03 19.58 1.05
CA ALA A 571 -8.38 19.08 -0.28
C ALA A 571 -7.22 19.22 -1.27
N ILE A 572 -6.47 20.32 -1.22
CA ILE A 572 -5.29 20.55 -2.07
C ILE A 572 -4.17 19.58 -1.68
N LYS A 573 -3.85 19.46 -0.38
CA LYS A 573 -2.85 18.51 0.13
C LYS A 573 -3.21 17.09 -0.25
N MET A 574 -4.45 16.67 -0.04
CA MET A 574 -4.88 15.31 -0.35
C MET A 574 -4.93 15.04 -1.86
N ARG A 575 -5.29 16.03 -2.68
CA ARG A 575 -5.21 15.90 -4.15
C ARG A 575 -3.77 15.60 -4.57
N LYS A 576 -2.79 16.34 -4.03
CA LYS A 576 -1.37 16.05 -4.27
C LYS A 576 -0.99 14.65 -3.81
N ILE A 577 -1.40 14.23 -2.61
CA ILE A 577 -1.10 12.89 -2.09
C ILE A 577 -1.68 11.78 -2.97
N VAL A 578 -2.94 11.91 -3.41
CA VAL A 578 -3.57 10.91 -4.30
C VAL A 578 -2.89 10.88 -5.67
N ASP A 579 -2.56 12.04 -6.23
CA ASP A 579 -1.87 12.13 -7.52
C ASP A 579 -0.44 11.56 -7.42
N ILE A 580 0.29 11.85 -6.34
CA ILE A 580 1.60 11.25 -6.02
C ILE A 580 1.46 9.73 -5.86
N ASN A 581 0.49 9.25 -5.09
CA ASN A 581 0.27 7.81 -4.90
C ASN A 581 -0.07 7.08 -6.21
N ASN A 582 -0.82 7.73 -7.11
CA ASN A 582 -1.08 7.18 -8.44
C ASN A 582 0.20 7.16 -9.31
N LEU A 583 1.04 8.19 -9.25
CA LEU A 583 2.34 8.22 -9.94
C LEU A 583 3.31 7.19 -9.38
N LYS A 584 3.35 7.05 -8.05
CA LYS A 584 4.07 6.02 -7.29
C LYS A 584 3.73 4.62 -7.76
N LYS A 585 2.44 4.29 -7.94
CA LYS A 585 2.00 3.02 -8.57
C LYS A 585 2.58 2.81 -9.98
N LEU A 586 2.79 3.88 -10.74
CA LEU A 586 3.34 3.82 -12.09
C LEU A 586 4.89 3.76 -12.10
N SER A 587 5.55 4.16 -11.02
CA SER A 587 7.02 4.13 -10.89
C SER A 587 7.59 2.74 -11.14
N PHE A 588 8.68 2.64 -11.90
CA PHE A 588 9.48 1.41 -11.94
C PHE A 588 10.00 1.03 -10.57
N PHE A 589 10.65 1.98 -9.91
CA PHE A 589 11.41 1.76 -8.69
C PHE A 589 10.47 1.39 -7.56
N GLU A 590 9.32 2.07 -7.44
CA GLU A 590 8.34 1.60 -6.48
C GLU A 590 7.70 0.30 -6.91
N SER A 591 7.36 0.07 -8.18
CA SER A 591 6.75 -1.22 -8.58
C SER A 591 7.66 -2.44 -8.47
N LEU A 592 8.98 -2.23 -8.40
CA LEU A 592 9.95 -3.30 -8.19
C LEU A 592 9.87 -3.88 -6.79
N PHE A 593 9.49 -3.05 -5.82
CA PHE A 593 9.61 -3.36 -4.41
C PHE A 593 8.28 -3.20 -3.64
N GLY A 594 7.38 -2.33 -4.08
CA GLY A 594 6.07 -2.06 -3.50
C GLY A 594 5.01 -3.11 -3.83
N ASN A 595 3.83 -2.91 -3.23
CA ASN A 595 2.66 -3.78 -3.37
C ASN A 595 2.13 -3.81 -4.80
N PHE A 596 2.40 -4.89 -5.53
CA PHE A 596 1.72 -5.26 -6.78
C PHE A 596 1.32 -6.74 -6.76
#